data_AF-A0A2P5CQG9-F1
#
_entry.id   AF-A0A2P5CQG9-F1
#
_cell.length_a   1.000
_cell.length_b   1.000
_cell.length_c   1.000
_cell.angle_alpha   90.00
_cell.angle_beta   90.00
_cell.angle_gamma   90.00
#
_symmetry.space_group_name_H-M   'P 1'
#
loop_
_entity.id
_entity.type
_entity.pdbx_description
1 polymer ?
#
loop_
_entity_poly.entity_id
_entity_poly.type
_entity_poly.pdbx_seq_one_letter_code
_entity_poly.pdbx_strand_id
1 'polypeptide(L)'
;MSITFSYVGETSKIPNSMKQTIVEKSQTGVTYKKRKNATHILDDIVEESDKLQLPTVCEYCKATKFAHETKKLCCSEVEISLTINNTPKELYELYSSTSNDALEFQKYIQTYNNNFAFTSFGVKYDKNLCKNDKGIYTFRVQ
;
A
#
# COMPACT_ATOMS: atom_id res chain seq x y z
N MET A 1 6.38 -20.43 15.38
CA MET A 1 4.96 -20.56 15.78
C MET A 1 4.18 -19.69 14.82
N SER A 2 3.52 -20.30 13.84
CA SER A 2 2.95 -19.59 12.68
C SER A 2 1.53 -19.16 13.00
N ILE A 3 1.22 -17.87 12.90
CA ILE A 3 -0.15 -17.36 13.06
C ILE A 3 -0.78 -17.19 11.67
N THR A 4 -1.93 -17.83 11.45
CA THR A 4 -2.76 -17.66 10.25
C THR A 4 -3.93 -16.72 10.55
N PHE A 5 -4.14 -15.70 9.71
CA PHE A 5 -5.31 -14.83 9.74
C PHE A 5 -6.29 -15.23 8.64
N SER A 6 -7.53 -15.54 9.01
CA SER A 6 -8.65 -15.76 8.09
C SER A 6 -9.44 -14.46 7.92
N TYR A 7 -9.56 -13.98 6.68
CA TYR A 7 -10.35 -12.80 6.34
C TYR A 7 -11.73 -13.23 5.79
N VAL A 8 -12.81 -12.61 6.27
CA VAL A 8 -14.18 -12.77 5.75
C VAL A 8 -14.60 -11.43 5.16
N GLY A 9 -14.79 -11.37 3.83
CA GLY A 9 -15.19 -10.15 3.13
C GLY A 9 -16.69 -10.12 2.84
N GLU A 10 -17.38 -9.06 3.27
CA GLU A 10 -18.75 -8.73 2.87
C GLU A 10 -18.76 -7.54 1.91
N THR A 11 -19.58 -7.63 0.86
CA THR A 11 -19.70 -6.67 -0.23
C THR A 11 -20.84 -5.68 0.02
N SER A 12 -20.59 -4.38 -0.11
CA SER A 12 -21.63 -3.34 -0.09
C SER A 12 -21.73 -2.62 -1.43
N LYS A 13 -22.99 -2.48 -1.88
CA LYS A 13 -23.43 -2.01 -3.21
C LYS A 13 -23.48 -0.48 -3.25
N ILE A 14 -23.03 0.12 -4.36
CA ILE A 14 -23.16 1.56 -4.63
C ILE A 14 -24.29 1.78 -5.66
N PRO A 15 -25.29 2.65 -5.39
CA PRO A 15 -26.30 3.01 -6.39
C PRO A 15 -25.89 4.24 -7.24
N ASN A 16 -26.24 4.14 -8.53
CA ASN A 16 -26.11 5.16 -9.57
C ASN A 16 -27.06 6.36 -9.38
N SER A 17 -26.59 7.58 -9.70
CA SER A 17 -27.31 8.57 -10.54
C SER A 17 -26.62 9.95 -10.50
N MET A 18 -26.22 10.47 -11.67
CA MET A 18 -26.53 11.85 -12.06
C MET A 18 -26.35 12.01 -13.58
N LYS A 19 -27.46 12.36 -14.25
CA LYS A 19 -27.59 12.58 -15.70
C LYS A 19 -27.03 13.95 -16.07
N GLN A 20 -26.40 14.08 -17.24
CA GLN A 20 -26.18 15.37 -17.92
C GLN A 20 -26.77 15.36 -19.33
N THR A 21 -27.33 16.52 -19.67
CA THR A 21 -28.28 16.86 -20.73
C THR A 21 -27.67 16.88 -22.14
N ILE A 22 -28.44 16.41 -23.13
CA ILE A 22 -28.09 16.41 -24.56
C ILE A 22 -28.38 17.80 -25.16
N VAL A 23 -27.40 18.38 -25.86
CA VAL A 23 -27.61 19.47 -26.82
C VAL A 23 -27.27 18.94 -28.22
N GLU A 24 -28.28 18.81 -29.07
CA GLU A 24 -28.18 18.39 -30.47
C GLU A 24 -27.61 19.52 -31.33
N LYS A 25 -26.58 19.25 -32.15
CA LYS A 25 -26.40 19.95 -33.44
C LYS A 25 -25.83 19.05 -34.54
N SER A 26 -26.68 18.88 -35.56
CA SER A 26 -26.43 18.80 -37.02
C SER A 26 -25.49 17.72 -37.58
N GLN A 27 -26.12 16.78 -38.29
CA GLN A 27 -25.51 15.82 -39.21
C GLN A 27 -24.95 16.51 -40.46
N THR A 28 -23.67 16.29 -40.76
CA THR A 28 -23.12 16.38 -42.12
C THR A 28 -22.30 15.13 -42.38
N GLY A 29 -22.62 14.43 -43.48
CA GLY A 29 -22.21 13.06 -43.76
C GLY A 29 -20.71 12.80 -43.69
N VAL A 30 -20.33 11.85 -42.84
CA VAL A 30 -18.98 11.28 -42.80
C VAL A 30 -19.11 9.81 -43.18
N THR A 31 -18.38 9.41 -44.22
CA THR A 31 -18.20 8.02 -44.63
C THR A 31 -17.58 7.24 -43.48
N TYR A 32 -18.34 6.30 -42.91
CA TYR A 32 -17.87 5.42 -41.84
C TYR A 32 -16.82 4.44 -42.41
N LYS A 33 -15.53 4.72 -42.19
CA LYS A 33 -14.50 3.68 -42.29
C LYS A 33 -14.75 2.70 -41.15
N LYS A 34 -15.21 1.49 -41.48
CA LYS A 34 -15.35 0.37 -40.53
C LYS A 34 -14.00 0.17 -39.83
N ARG A 35 -13.94 0.51 -38.53
CA ARG A 35 -12.75 0.24 -37.71
C ARG A 35 -12.50 -1.26 -37.73
N LYS A 36 -11.25 -1.65 -37.99
CA LYS A 36 -10.80 -3.03 -37.85
C LYS A 36 -11.08 -3.50 -36.42
N ASN A 37 -11.53 -4.75 -36.32
CA ASN A 37 -12.10 -5.35 -35.12
C ASN A 37 -11.22 -5.12 -33.88
N ALA A 38 -11.85 -4.70 -32.77
CA ALA A 38 -11.22 -4.50 -31.46
C ALA A 38 -10.69 -5.80 -30.82
N THR A 39 -10.89 -6.96 -31.47
CA THR A 39 -10.44 -8.28 -31.03
C THR A 39 -8.91 -8.40 -31.02
N HIS A 40 -8.21 -7.74 -31.95
CA HIS A 40 -6.75 -7.82 -32.03
C HIS A 40 -6.01 -7.17 -30.85
N ILE A 41 -6.68 -6.36 -30.03
CA ILE A 41 -6.06 -5.73 -28.85
C ILE A 41 -5.93 -6.74 -27.70
N LEU A 42 -6.80 -7.75 -27.67
CA LEU A 42 -6.76 -8.81 -26.65
C LEU A 42 -5.77 -9.92 -27.01
N ASP A 43 -5.47 -10.09 -28.31
CA ASP A 43 -4.49 -11.05 -28.81
C ASP A 43 -3.05 -10.73 -28.31
N ASP A 44 -2.79 -9.46 -27.96
CA ASP A 44 -1.49 -8.98 -27.46
C ASP A 44 -1.39 -8.99 -25.92
N ILE A 45 -2.43 -9.44 -25.21
CA ILE A 45 -2.37 -9.60 -23.75
C ILE A 45 -1.59 -10.88 -23.47
N VAL A 46 -0.36 -10.73 -22.98
CA VAL A 46 0.47 -11.84 -22.54
C VAL A 46 -0.31 -12.63 -21.47
N GLU A 47 -0.73 -13.85 -21.83
CA GLU A 47 -1.50 -14.72 -20.93
C GLU A 47 -0.68 -15.25 -19.76
N GLU A 48 0.66 -15.33 -19.92
CA GLU A 48 1.57 -15.77 -18.88
C GLU A 48 2.23 -14.58 -18.18
N SER A 49 2.15 -14.53 -16.86
CA SER A 49 2.83 -13.50 -16.08
C SER A 49 4.34 -13.70 -16.07
N ASP A 50 5.09 -12.61 -16.16
CA ASP A 50 6.54 -12.63 -15.96
C ASP A 50 6.85 -13.18 -14.56
N LYS A 51 7.62 -14.26 -14.52
CA LYS A 51 8.06 -14.86 -13.26
C LYS A 51 9.33 -14.15 -12.81
N LEU A 52 9.27 -13.54 -11.64
CA LEU A 52 10.46 -13.04 -10.95
C LEU A 52 11.47 -14.18 -10.81
N GLN A 53 12.72 -13.89 -11.14
CA GLN A 53 13.81 -14.82 -10.90
C GLN A 53 13.92 -15.12 -9.40
N LEU A 54 14.44 -16.30 -9.06
CA LEU A 54 14.62 -16.70 -7.68
C LEU A 54 15.53 -15.71 -6.94
N PRO A 55 15.14 -15.30 -5.71
CA PRO A 55 15.95 -14.38 -4.95
C PRO A 55 17.26 -15.04 -4.50
N THR A 56 18.30 -14.23 -4.40
CA THR A 56 19.61 -14.64 -3.87
C THR A 56 19.74 -14.20 -2.42
N VAL A 57 20.61 -14.84 -1.64
CA VAL A 57 20.84 -14.46 -0.24
C VAL A 57 22.21 -13.84 -0.10
N CYS A 58 22.29 -12.67 0.54
CA CYS A 58 23.57 -12.03 0.83
C CYS A 58 24.40 -12.89 1.79
N GLU A 59 25.66 -13.13 1.45
CA GLU A 59 26.55 -13.97 2.27
C GLU A 59 26.86 -13.33 3.64
N TYR A 60 26.88 -12.00 3.72
CA TYR A 60 27.24 -11.24 4.91
C TYR A 60 26.07 -11.03 5.87
N CYS A 61 25.01 -10.33 5.41
CA CYS A 61 23.89 -9.94 6.26
C CYS A 61 22.68 -10.87 6.18
N LYS A 62 22.74 -11.93 5.35
CA LYS A 62 21.65 -12.89 5.11
C LYS A 62 20.34 -12.28 4.58
N ALA A 63 20.37 -11.02 4.15
CA ALA A 63 19.24 -10.39 3.48
C ALA A 63 18.94 -11.08 2.15
N THR A 64 17.66 -11.28 1.88
CA THR A 64 17.14 -11.74 0.59
C THR A 64 17.24 -10.62 -0.44
N LYS A 65 17.74 -10.92 -1.63
CA LYS A 65 17.96 -9.97 -2.72
C LYS A 65 17.16 -10.35 -3.95
N PHE A 66 16.47 -9.39 -4.54
CA PHE A 66 15.83 -9.57 -5.83
C PHE A 66 16.86 -9.64 -6.95
N ALA A 67 16.49 -10.28 -8.06
CA ALA A 67 17.32 -10.28 -9.25
C ALA A 67 17.55 -8.86 -9.75
N HIS A 68 18.79 -8.59 -10.17
CA HIS A 68 19.27 -7.28 -10.62
C HIS A 68 19.42 -6.19 -9.56
N GLU A 69 19.24 -6.50 -8.27
CA GLU A 69 19.63 -5.57 -7.21
C GLU A 69 21.15 -5.37 -7.15
N THR A 70 21.56 -4.13 -6.85
CA THR A 70 22.97 -3.80 -6.70
C THR A 70 23.59 -4.53 -5.51
N LYS A 71 24.91 -4.77 -5.56
CA LYS A 71 25.65 -5.43 -4.47
C LYS A 71 25.51 -4.70 -3.13
N LYS A 72 25.45 -3.37 -3.18
CA LYS A 72 25.41 -2.47 -2.01
C LYS A 72 24.04 -2.34 -1.33
N LEU A 73 22.95 -2.77 -1.95
CA LEU A 73 21.60 -2.48 -1.43
C LEU A 73 21.31 -3.03 -0.03
N CYS A 74 21.89 -4.18 0.32
CA CYS A 74 21.57 -4.87 1.58
C CYS A 74 22.45 -4.45 2.77
N CYS A 75 23.77 -4.44 2.60
CA CYS A 75 24.73 -4.11 3.67
C CYS A 75 25.88 -3.23 3.17
N SER A 76 25.71 -2.56 2.02
CA SER A 76 26.75 -1.78 1.37
C SER A 76 28.08 -2.53 1.27
N GLU A 77 28.04 -3.81 0.88
CA GLU A 77 29.25 -4.65 0.83
C GLU A 77 29.99 -4.71 2.19
N VAL A 78 29.23 -4.87 3.29
CA VAL A 78 29.71 -5.00 4.70
C VAL A 78 29.90 -3.67 5.42
N GLU A 79 29.84 -2.54 4.72
CA GLU A 79 29.94 -1.21 5.36
C GLU A 79 28.80 -0.94 6.35
N ILE A 80 27.61 -1.52 6.13
CA ILE A 80 26.45 -1.37 7.01
C ILE A 80 26.21 -2.69 7.77
N SER A 81 26.32 -2.64 9.09
CA SER A 81 25.92 -3.72 9.99
C SER A 81 24.52 -3.45 10.54
N LEU A 82 23.57 -4.34 10.21
CA LEU A 82 22.24 -4.32 10.81
C LEU A 82 22.29 -4.98 12.18
N THR A 83 22.29 -4.20 13.25
CA THR A 83 22.13 -4.73 14.60
C THR A 83 20.68 -5.12 14.83
N ILE A 84 20.44 -6.39 15.19
CA ILE A 84 19.11 -6.83 15.62
C ILE A 84 18.90 -6.30 17.03
N ASN A 85 18.06 -5.27 17.16
CA ASN A 85 17.61 -4.81 18.46
C ASN A 85 16.42 -5.67 18.91
N ASN A 86 16.48 -6.16 20.15
CA ASN A 86 15.33 -6.84 20.74
C ASN A 86 14.18 -5.83 20.90
N THR A 87 12.99 -6.23 20.48
CA THR A 87 11.78 -5.45 20.72
C THR A 87 11.55 -5.32 22.23
N PRO A 88 11.31 -4.10 22.77
CA PRO A 88 10.93 -3.93 24.17
C PRO A 88 9.71 -4.78 24.54
N LYS A 89 9.70 -5.36 25.74
CA LYS A 89 8.67 -6.30 26.19
C LYS A 89 7.28 -5.65 26.19
N GLU A 90 7.23 -4.40 26.60
CA GLU A 90 6.01 -3.59 26.67
C GLU A 90 5.40 -3.42 25.29
N LEU A 91 6.24 -3.15 24.27
CA LEU A 91 5.78 -3.04 22.89
C LEU A 91 5.29 -4.39 22.40
N TYR A 92 6.01 -5.47 22.66
CA TYR A 92 5.56 -6.81 22.28
C TYR A 92 4.20 -7.17 22.90
N GLU A 93 4.00 -6.84 24.18
CA GLU A 93 2.74 -7.07 24.89
C GLU A 93 1.58 -6.28 24.30
N LEU A 94 1.79 -5.01 23.92
CA LEU A 94 0.75 -4.20 23.25
C LEU A 94 0.25 -4.85 21.95
N TYR A 95 1.14 -5.52 21.19
CA TYR A 95 0.78 -6.15 19.92
C TYR A 95 0.22 -7.57 20.04
N SER A 96 0.49 -8.28 21.14
CA SER A 96 0.22 -9.72 21.23
C SER A 96 -0.69 -10.12 22.39
N SER A 97 -0.82 -9.27 23.42
CA SER A 97 -1.64 -9.54 24.60
C SER A 97 -3.13 -9.32 24.31
N THR A 98 -3.96 -9.84 25.22
CA THR A 98 -5.42 -9.68 25.25
C THR A 98 -5.88 -8.77 26.40
N SER A 99 -4.95 -8.05 27.05
CA SER A 99 -5.31 -7.01 28.02
C SER A 99 -6.13 -5.90 27.36
N ASN A 100 -6.94 -5.17 28.15
CA ASN A 100 -7.77 -4.09 27.62
C ASN A 100 -6.92 -3.03 26.88
N ASP A 101 -5.77 -2.67 27.45
CA ASP A 101 -4.84 -1.71 26.86
C ASP A 101 -4.27 -2.21 25.52
N ALA A 102 -3.93 -3.50 25.42
CA ALA A 102 -3.45 -4.10 24.17
C ALA A 102 -4.55 -4.15 23.10
N LEU A 103 -5.78 -4.48 23.47
CA LEU A 103 -6.93 -4.48 22.56
C LEU A 103 -7.24 -3.08 22.05
N GLU A 104 -7.22 -2.07 22.92
CA GLU A 104 -7.39 -0.67 22.53
C GLU A 104 -6.24 -0.21 21.62
N PHE A 105 -5.00 -0.54 21.97
CA PHE A 105 -3.83 -0.24 21.16
C PHE A 105 -3.94 -0.86 19.77
N GLN A 106 -4.23 -2.15 19.66
CA GLN A 106 -4.37 -2.84 18.37
C GLN A 106 -5.51 -2.24 17.52
N LYS A 107 -6.63 -1.88 18.15
CA LYS A 107 -7.77 -1.25 17.47
C LYS A 107 -7.42 0.12 16.90
N TYR A 108 -6.59 0.91 17.60
CA TYR A 108 -6.25 2.29 17.23
C TYR A 108 -4.78 2.50 16.88
N ILE A 109 -4.07 1.42 16.54
CA ILE A 109 -2.61 1.42 16.31
C ILE A 109 -2.18 2.44 15.25
N GLN A 110 -2.98 2.60 14.20
CA GLN A 110 -2.74 3.60 13.16
C GLN A 110 -2.74 5.02 13.74
N THR A 111 -3.73 5.34 14.59
CA THR A 111 -3.82 6.63 15.27
C THR A 111 -2.61 6.88 16.17
N TYR A 112 -2.21 5.88 16.97
CA TYR A 112 -1.03 5.98 17.83
C TYR A 112 0.26 6.23 17.03
N ASN A 113 0.50 5.44 15.97
CA ASN A 113 1.68 5.58 15.12
C ASN A 113 1.72 6.94 14.43
N ASN A 114 0.57 7.44 13.97
CA ASN A 114 0.49 8.76 13.34
C ASN A 114 0.77 9.87 14.34
N ASN A 115 0.19 9.80 15.55
CA ASN A 115 0.48 10.77 16.60
C ASN A 115 1.98 10.80 16.95
N PHE A 116 2.63 9.63 17.01
CA PHE A 116 4.07 9.54 17.23
C PHE A 116 4.89 10.15 16.08
N ALA A 117 4.46 9.97 14.83
CA ALA A 117 5.11 10.63 13.69
C ALA A 117 5.00 12.16 13.75
N PHE A 118 3.93 12.70 14.35
CA PHE A 118 3.73 14.15 14.47
C PHE A 118 4.53 14.82 15.60
N THR A 119 4.91 14.09 16.64
CA THR A 119 5.69 14.67 17.74
C THR A 119 7.14 14.91 17.37
N SER A 120 7.71 14.13 16.43
CA SER A 120 9.12 14.19 16.09
C SER A 120 9.52 15.32 15.13
N PHE A 121 8.60 15.77 14.26
CA PHE A 121 8.91 16.74 13.20
C PHE A 121 8.59 18.20 13.53
N GLY A 122 8.11 18.51 14.74
CA GLY A 122 7.73 19.88 15.11
C GLY A 122 6.58 20.46 14.26
N VAL A 123 5.82 19.59 13.59
CA VAL A 123 4.72 19.99 12.70
C VAL A 123 3.50 20.36 13.54
N LYS A 124 2.79 21.41 13.12
CA LYS A 124 1.52 21.76 13.75
C LYS A 124 0.47 20.70 13.43
N TYR A 125 -0.10 20.11 14.47
CA TYR A 125 -1.19 19.14 14.36
C TYR A 125 -2.47 19.83 13.82
N ASP A 126 -2.81 19.59 12.56
CA ASP A 126 -4.07 20.04 11.98
C ASP A 126 -5.15 18.96 12.16
N LYS A 127 -6.07 19.23 13.08
CA LYS A 127 -7.22 18.35 13.38
C LYS A 127 -8.07 18.01 12.16
N ASN A 128 -8.07 18.81 11.10
CA ASN A 128 -8.86 18.52 9.89
C ASN A 128 -8.16 17.55 8.94
N LEU A 129 -6.84 17.49 8.98
CA LEU A 129 -6.02 16.63 8.13
C LEU A 129 -5.64 15.31 8.82
N CYS A 130 -5.65 15.28 10.15
CA CYS A 130 -5.31 14.12 10.98
C CYS A 130 -6.53 13.32 11.45
N LYS A 131 -7.67 13.38 10.74
CA LYS A 131 -8.84 12.55 11.06
C LYS A 131 -8.77 11.22 10.32
N ASN A 132 -9.18 10.16 11.00
CA ASN A 132 -9.30 8.82 10.42
C ASN A 132 -10.58 8.63 9.58
N ASP A 133 -11.05 9.69 8.89
CA ASP A 133 -12.29 9.68 8.12
C ASP A 133 -12.06 9.71 6.59
N LYS A 134 -10.88 10.15 6.15
CA LYS A 134 -10.55 10.36 4.72
C LYS A 134 -9.40 9.48 4.21
N GLY A 135 -9.03 8.44 4.95
CA GLY A 135 -7.97 7.51 4.56
C GLY A 135 -6.59 7.92 5.08
N ILE A 136 -5.66 8.24 4.18
CA ILE A 136 -4.26 8.49 4.53
C ILE A 136 -4.16 9.79 5.34
N TYR A 137 -3.46 9.73 6.48
CA TYR A 137 -3.18 10.90 7.30
C TYR A 137 -2.25 11.84 6.54
N THR A 138 -2.67 13.08 6.39
CA THR A 138 -1.88 14.11 5.68
C THR A 138 -1.49 15.20 6.65
N PHE A 139 -0.34 15.82 6.43
CA PHE A 139 0.12 16.96 7.21
C PHE A 139 0.84 17.96 6.33
N ARG A 140 0.82 19.22 6.77
CA ARG A 140 1.48 20.32 6.08
C ARG A 140 2.66 20.79 6.90
N VAL A 141 3.85 20.72 6.30
CA VAL A 141 5.05 21.37 6.83
C VAL A 141 5.01 22.84 6.38
N GLN A 142 5.30 23.77 7.28
CA GLN A 142 5.42 25.21 6.99
C GLN A 142 6.89 25.62 6.96
#